data_AF-A0A1E4BDJ5-F1
#
_entry.id   AF-A0A1E4BDJ5-F1
#
_cell.length_a   1.000
_cell.length_b   1.000
_cell.length_c   1.000
_cell.angle_alpha   90.00
_cell.angle_beta   90.00
_cell.angle_gamma   90.00
#
_symmetry.space_group_name_H-M   'P 1'
#
loop_
_entity.id
_entity.type
_entity.pdbx_description
1 polymer ?
#
loop_
_entity_poly.entity_id
_entity_poly.type
_entity_poly.pdbx_seq_one_letter_code
_entity_poly.pdbx_strand_id
1 'polypeptide(L)'
;MNPKAALIAALIAVGIWFLAAAWRAMTRHRQAGGAVAPTVPLLAVGFGTNFFDTLGIGSFATTTAAVRHWRLMADELLPGTLNLGHTIPVILQAIIYTRIVPVDPVTLVLMIASAVVGSYLGAGVVSGWSRRGVQLGMGGALVAAALLMLLSQLNRLPGGGELLRVEGTHLGVAMAALYMLGAMRFARAD
;
A
#
# COMPACT_ATOMS: atom_id res chain seq x y z
N MET A 1 26.74 -5.78 4.54
CA MET A 1 25.57 -6.18 3.73
C MET A 1 25.00 -4.93 3.06
N ASN A 2 24.65 -4.97 1.77
CA ASN A 2 24.03 -3.82 1.10
C ASN A 2 22.66 -3.57 1.76
N PRO A 3 22.38 -2.37 2.32
CA PRO A 3 21.12 -2.08 3.01
C PRO A 3 19.86 -2.33 2.15
N LYS A 4 19.94 -2.09 0.84
CA LYS A 4 18.84 -2.45 -0.09
C LYS A 4 18.63 -3.96 -0.18
N ALA A 5 19.72 -4.74 -0.19
CA ALA A 5 19.64 -6.19 -0.21
C ALA A 5 19.06 -6.75 1.09
N ALA A 6 19.39 -6.14 2.24
CA ALA A 6 18.80 -6.48 3.54
C ALA A 6 17.29 -6.21 3.55
N LEU A 7 16.85 -5.06 3.03
CA LEU A 7 15.43 -4.73 2.89
C LEU A 7 14.69 -5.73 1.98
N ILE A 8 15.25 -6.05 0.82
CA ILE A 8 14.65 -7.04 -0.09
C ILE A 8 14.58 -8.42 0.56
N ALA A 9 15.64 -8.85 1.26
CA ALA A 9 15.64 -10.13 1.96
C ALA A 9 14.56 -10.18 3.06
N ALA A 10 14.44 -9.10 3.85
CA ALA A 10 13.40 -8.98 4.87
C ALA A 10 11.99 -9.00 4.25
N LEU A 11 11.79 -8.26 3.16
CA LEU A 11 10.52 -8.24 2.42
C LEU A 11 10.16 -9.64 1.90
N ILE A 12 11.10 -10.36 1.30
CA ILE A 12 10.89 -11.73 0.81
C ILE A 12 10.56 -12.67 1.97
N ALA A 13 11.29 -12.59 3.09
CA ALA A 13 11.05 -13.43 4.25
C ALA A 13 9.64 -13.21 4.84
N VAL A 14 9.24 -11.95 5.04
CA VAL A 14 7.89 -11.59 5.52
C VAL A 14 6.82 -11.99 4.50
N GLY A 15 7.09 -11.79 3.20
CA GLY A 15 6.21 -12.18 2.11
C GLY A 15 5.97 -13.68 2.07
N ILE A 16 7.02 -14.50 2.16
CA ILE A 16 6.92 -15.97 2.23
C ILE A 16 6.13 -16.39 3.46
N TRP A 17 6.43 -15.81 4.63
CA TRP A 17 5.70 -16.10 5.87
C TRP A 17 4.21 -15.80 5.73
N PHE A 18 3.86 -14.62 5.21
CA PHE A 18 2.48 -14.22 4.97
C PHE A 18 1.78 -15.15 3.97
N LEU A 19 2.42 -15.45 2.83
CA LEU A 19 1.86 -16.36 1.82
C LEU A 19 1.67 -17.78 2.36
N ALA A 20 2.58 -18.27 3.20
CA ALA A 20 2.43 -19.57 3.85
C ALA A 20 1.27 -19.56 4.86
N ALA A 21 1.13 -18.49 5.64
CA ALA A 21 0.01 -18.32 6.58
C ALA A 21 -1.34 -18.23 5.84
N ALA A 22 -1.39 -17.43 4.78
CA ALA A 22 -2.52 -17.29 3.88
C ALA A 22 -2.91 -18.62 3.22
N TRP A 23 -1.93 -19.36 2.70
CA TRP A 23 -2.15 -20.67 2.10
C TRP A 23 -2.77 -21.64 3.10
N ARG A 24 -2.23 -21.72 4.32
CA ARG A 24 -2.78 -22.56 5.39
C ARG A 24 -4.21 -22.14 5.79
N ALA A 25 -4.49 -20.85 5.83
CA ALA A 25 -5.83 -20.34 6.13
C ALA A 25 -6.81 -20.72 5.00
N MET A 26 -6.42 -20.54 3.74
CA MET A 26 -7.23 -20.89 2.58
C MET A 26 -7.48 -22.39 2.48
N THR A 27 -6.48 -23.25 2.71
CA THR A 27 -6.69 -24.71 2.65
C THR A 27 -7.67 -25.18 3.71
N ARG A 28 -7.59 -24.64 4.94
CA ARG A 28 -8.58 -24.91 6.00
C ARG A 28 -9.98 -24.44 5.62
N HIS A 29 -10.11 -23.25 5.04
CA HIS A 29 -11.40 -22.70 4.60
C HIS A 29 -12.01 -23.48 3.42
N ARG A 30 -11.17 -23.96 2.50
CA ARG A 30 -11.58 -24.82 1.38
C ARG A 30 -12.03 -26.20 1.86
N GLN A 31 -11.34 -26.78 2.84
CA GLN A 31 -11.76 -28.04 3.47
C GLN A 31 -13.09 -27.91 4.21
N ALA A 32 -13.40 -26.72 4.74
CA ALA A 32 -14.70 -26.38 5.31
C ALA A 32 -15.78 -26.02 4.26
N GLY A 33 -15.51 -26.17 2.96
CA GLY A 33 -16.46 -25.95 1.87
C GLY A 33 -16.61 -24.50 1.40
N GLY A 34 -15.91 -23.53 2.00
CA GLY A 34 -16.06 -22.10 1.70
C GLY A 34 -15.14 -21.59 0.57
N ALA A 35 -14.96 -22.34 -0.51
CA ALA A 35 -14.07 -21.93 -1.61
C ALA A 35 -14.77 -20.96 -2.58
N VAL A 36 -14.37 -19.69 -2.59
CA VAL A 36 -14.81 -18.72 -3.61
C VAL A 36 -13.64 -18.44 -4.55
N ALA A 37 -13.81 -18.77 -5.83
CA ALA A 37 -12.82 -18.46 -6.86
C ALA A 37 -12.87 -16.97 -7.23
N PRO A 38 -11.73 -16.33 -7.53
CA PRO A 38 -11.73 -14.95 -8.01
C PRO A 38 -12.47 -14.86 -9.34
N THR A 39 -13.42 -13.94 -9.43
CA THR A 39 -14.21 -13.69 -10.64
C THR A 39 -13.39 -12.88 -11.66
N VAL A 40 -13.64 -13.09 -12.96
CA VAL A 40 -12.96 -12.34 -14.04
C VAL A 40 -13.00 -10.81 -13.85
N PRO A 41 -14.14 -10.19 -13.46
CA PRO A 41 -14.18 -8.76 -13.17
C PRO A 41 -13.23 -8.34 -12.04
N LEU A 42 -13.10 -9.15 -10.99
CA LEU A 42 -12.21 -8.86 -9.86
C LEU A 42 -10.74 -8.90 -10.29
N LEU A 43 -10.37 -9.82 -11.17
CA LEU A 43 -9.02 -9.89 -11.74
C LEU A 43 -8.73 -8.67 -12.63
N ALA A 44 -9.69 -8.23 -13.44
CA ALA A 44 -9.54 -7.04 -14.28
C ALA A 44 -9.37 -5.77 -13.42
N VAL A 45 -10.17 -5.61 -12.36
CA VAL A 45 -10.00 -4.52 -11.39
C VAL A 45 -8.64 -4.61 -10.72
N GLY A 46 -8.26 -5.79 -10.23
CA GLY A 46 -6.95 -6.01 -9.60
C GLY A 46 -5.79 -5.65 -10.53
N PHE A 47 -5.86 -6.03 -11.81
CA PHE A 47 -4.85 -5.66 -12.79
C PHE A 47 -4.75 -4.14 -12.99
N GLY A 48 -5.88 -3.48 -13.26
CA GLY A 48 -5.90 -2.03 -13.49
C GLY A 48 -5.45 -1.23 -12.26
N THR A 49 -5.91 -1.61 -11.08
CA THR A 49 -5.56 -0.93 -9.82
C THR A 49 -4.10 -1.11 -9.43
N ASN A 50 -3.51 -2.30 -9.66
CA ASN A 50 -2.07 -2.50 -9.49
C ASN A 50 -1.26 -1.71 -10.52
N PHE A 51 -1.77 -1.53 -11.75
CA PHE A 51 -1.13 -0.63 -12.72
C PHE A 51 -1.16 0.81 -12.22
N PHE A 52 -2.30 1.33 -11.75
CA PHE A 52 -2.36 2.67 -11.15
C PHE A 52 -1.53 2.80 -9.86
N ASP A 53 -1.27 1.68 -9.16
CA ASP A 53 -0.35 1.63 -8.02
C ASP A 53 1.11 1.89 -8.44
N THR A 54 1.48 1.53 -9.66
CA THR A 54 2.81 1.88 -10.22
C THR A 54 2.99 3.40 -10.42
N LEU A 55 1.87 4.11 -10.55
CA LEU A 55 1.82 5.56 -10.55
C LEU A 55 1.70 6.12 -9.12
N GLY A 56 1.65 5.30 -8.08
CA GLY A 56 1.57 5.76 -6.69
C GLY A 56 0.17 6.23 -6.26
N ILE A 57 -0.90 5.83 -6.97
CA ILE A 57 -2.28 6.14 -6.59
C ILE A 57 -2.74 5.26 -5.41
N GLY A 58 -2.23 4.02 -5.29
CA GLY A 58 -2.66 3.07 -4.25
C GLY A 58 -3.69 2.07 -4.77
N SER A 59 -3.31 0.79 -4.79
CA SER A 59 -4.19 -0.32 -5.20
C SER A 59 -5.35 -0.58 -4.22
N PHE A 60 -5.13 -0.42 -2.91
CA PHE A 60 -6.15 -0.74 -1.90
C PHE A 60 -7.40 0.14 -1.96
N ALA A 61 -7.21 1.45 -2.09
CA ALA A 61 -8.33 2.39 -2.13
C ALA A 61 -9.07 2.33 -3.47
N THR A 62 -8.33 2.21 -4.57
CA THR A 62 -8.90 2.13 -5.92
C THR A 62 -9.68 0.82 -6.13
N THR A 63 -9.15 -0.32 -5.68
CA THR A 63 -9.89 -1.60 -5.69
C THR A 63 -11.13 -1.54 -4.81
N THR A 64 -11.04 -0.95 -3.62
CA THR A 64 -12.20 -0.76 -2.73
C THR A 64 -13.30 0.06 -3.41
N ALA A 65 -12.95 1.17 -4.05
CA ALA A 65 -13.90 2.02 -4.77
C ALA A 65 -14.55 1.27 -5.95
N ALA A 66 -13.75 0.59 -6.75
CA ALA A 66 -14.23 -0.18 -7.91
C ALA A 66 -15.14 -1.36 -7.51
N VAL A 67 -14.73 -2.16 -6.53
CA VAL A 67 -15.51 -3.31 -6.05
C VAL A 67 -16.83 -2.87 -5.45
N ARG A 68 -16.87 -1.74 -4.72
CA ARG A 68 -18.12 -1.17 -4.19
C ARG A 68 -19.00 -0.58 -5.26
N HIS A 69 -18.42 0.13 -6.23
CA HIS A 69 -19.16 0.73 -7.34
C HIS A 69 -19.89 -0.34 -8.16
N TRP A 70 -19.20 -1.44 -8.48
CA TRP A 70 -19.77 -2.55 -9.26
C TRP A 70 -20.38 -3.67 -8.41
N ARG A 71 -20.43 -3.52 -7.08
CA ARG A 71 -20.97 -4.50 -6.12
C ARG A 71 -20.44 -5.93 -6.34
N LEU A 72 -19.13 -6.05 -6.61
CA LEU A 72 -18.52 -7.32 -7.03
C LEU A 72 -18.36 -8.33 -5.88
N MET A 73 -18.45 -7.90 -4.62
CA MET A 73 -18.25 -8.75 -3.45
C MET A 73 -18.87 -8.11 -2.19
N ALA A 74 -19.16 -8.94 -1.18
CA ALA A 74 -19.57 -8.47 0.15
C ALA A 74 -18.45 -7.67 0.83
N ASP A 75 -18.82 -6.60 1.55
CA ASP A 75 -17.90 -5.72 2.26
C ASP A 75 -17.05 -6.45 3.32
N GLU A 76 -17.60 -7.51 3.94
CA GLU A 76 -16.93 -8.33 4.96
C GLU A 76 -15.71 -9.09 4.41
N LEU A 77 -15.77 -9.50 3.13
CA LEU A 77 -14.69 -10.24 2.47
C LEU A 77 -13.62 -9.31 1.90
N LEU A 78 -13.91 -8.01 1.81
CA LEU A 78 -13.05 -7.03 1.15
C LEU A 78 -11.65 -6.92 1.79
N PRO A 79 -11.48 -6.80 3.12
CA PRO A 79 -10.15 -6.64 3.72
C PRO A 79 -9.23 -7.83 3.46
N GLY A 80 -9.76 -9.06 3.55
CA GLY A 80 -9.01 -10.29 3.29
C GLY A 80 -8.62 -10.42 1.82
N THR A 81 -9.57 -10.17 0.92
CA THR A 81 -9.35 -10.25 -0.54
C THR A 81 -8.35 -9.20 -1.03
N LEU A 82 -8.38 -7.98 -0.50
CA LEU A 82 -7.41 -6.94 -0.83
C LEU A 82 -6.00 -7.35 -0.41
N ASN A 83 -5.82 -7.80 0.83
CA ASN A 83 -4.52 -8.22 1.32
C ASN A 83 -3.97 -9.39 0.51
N LEU A 84 -4.75 -10.45 0.32
CA LEU A 84 -4.29 -11.63 -0.43
C LEU A 84 -4.06 -11.33 -1.92
N GLY A 85 -4.99 -10.62 -2.55
CA GLY A 85 -4.97 -10.33 -3.99
C GLY A 85 -3.85 -9.38 -4.40
N HIS A 86 -3.49 -8.41 -3.56
CA HIS A 86 -2.46 -7.42 -3.88
C HIS A 86 -1.08 -7.75 -3.29
N THR A 87 -0.95 -8.68 -2.35
CA THR A 87 0.36 -8.98 -1.74
C THR A 87 1.43 -9.36 -2.75
N ILE A 88 1.14 -10.30 -3.67
CA ILE A 88 2.13 -10.73 -4.67
C ILE A 88 2.50 -9.57 -5.61
N PRO A 89 1.53 -8.85 -6.23
CA PRO A 89 1.82 -7.65 -7.01
C PRO A 89 2.69 -6.62 -6.27
N VAL A 90 2.35 -6.30 -5.02
CA VAL A 90 3.06 -5.28 -4.22
C VAL A 90 4.47 -5.72 -3.86
N ILE A 91 4.69 -7.00 -3.51
CA ILE A 91 6.04 -7.52 -3.26
C ILE A 91 6.89 -7.41 -4.53
N LEU A 92 6.34 -7.80 -5.69
CA LEU A 92 7.05 -7.71 -6.97
C LEU A 92 7.38 -6.25 -7.32
N GLN A 93 6.41 -5.35 -7.21
CA GLN A 93 6.61 -3.91 -7.42
C GLN A 93 7.70 -3.37 -6.50
N ALA A 94 7.66 -3.68 -5.21
CA ALA A 94 8.66 -3.22 -4.25
C ALA A 94 10.07 -3.72 -4.60
N ILE A 95 10.22 -4.98 -5.03
CA ILE A 95 11.51 -5.52 -5.51
C ILE A 95 11.99 -4.79 -6.75
N ILE A 96 11.10 -4.60 -7.75
CA ILE A 96 11.42 -3.92 -9.00
C ILE A 96 11.84 -2.47 -8.74
N TYR A 97 11.05 -1.70 -7.99
CA TYR A 97 11.35 -0.30 -7.71
C TYR A 97 12.59 -0.09 -6.87
N THR A 98 12.84 -0.95 -5.88
CA THR A 98 14.05 -0.85 -5.06
C THR A 98 15.33 -1.03 -5.91
N ARG A 99 15.24 -1.78 -7.01
CA ARG A 99 16.37 -2.00 -7.93
C ARG A 99 16.47 -0.96 -9.05
N ILE A 100 15.36 -0.60 -9.67
CA ILE A 100 15.35 0.30 -10.83
C ILE A 100 15.47 1.77 -10.41
N VAL A 101 14.84 2.16 -9.30
CA VAL A 101 14.84 3.55 -8.85
C VAL A 101 16.07 3.80 -7.96
N PRO A 102 16.96 4.72 -8.35
CA PRO A 102 18.23 4.95 -7.65
C PRO A 102 18.03 5.80 -6.38
N VAL A 103 17.26 5.32 -5.41
CA VAL A 103 17.06 6.03 -4.12
C VAL A 103 18.22 5.73 -3.16
N ASP A 104 18.64 6.73 -2.37
CA ASP A 104 19.57 6.54 -1.27
C ASP A 104 19.05 5.48 -0.26
N PRO A 105 19.85 4.46 0.11
CA PRO A 105 19.38 3.39 0.98
C PRO A 105 19.00 3.83 2.39
N VAL A 106 19.66 4.87 2.94
CA VAL A 106 19.36 5.36 4.29
C VAL A 106 18.00 6.03 4.29
N THR A 107 17.74 6.90 3.31
CA THR A 107 16.44 7.52 3.06
C THR A 107 15.34 6.46 2.97
N LEU A 108 15.56 5.42 2.17
CA LEU A 108 14.61 4.32 2.00
C LEU A 108 14.31 3.58 3.32
N VAL A 109 15.34 3.23 4.10
CA VAL A 109 15.18 2.56 5.40
C VAL A 109 14.42 3.43 6.39
N LEU A 110 14.76 4.72 6.48
CA LEU A 110 14.10 5.66 7.40
C LEU A 110 12.63 5.87 7.05
N MET A 111 12.31 5.98 5.77
CA MET A 111 10.94 6.10 5.29
C MET A 111 10.12 4.84 5.59
N ILE A 112 10.66 3.65 5.34
CA ILE A 112 10.01 2.38 5.68
C ILE A 112 9.80 2.27 7.19
N ALA A 113 10.84 2.56 7.99
CA ALA A 113 10.76 2.52 9.45
C ALA A 113 9.69 3.49 9.97
N SER A 114 9.65 4.71 9.43
CA SER A 114 8.64 5.72 9.80
C SER A 114 7.22 5.26 9.48
N ALA A 115 7.00 4.66 8.30
CA ALA A 115 5.69 4.10 7.93
C ALA A 115 5.28 2.93 8.84
N VAL A 116 6.21 2.02 9.16
CA VAL A 116 5.96 0.88 10.06
C VAL A 116 5.63 1.37 11.47
N VAL A 117 6.43 2.27 12.02
CA VAL A 117 6.21 2.84 13.36
C VAL A 117 4.90 3.63 13.41
N GLY A 118 4.59 4.40 12.37
CA GLY A 118 3.30 5.10 12.23
C GLY A 118 2.13 4.14 12.19
N SER A 119 2.26 3.01 11.49
CA SER A 119 1.21 2.01 11.43
C SER A 119 0.99 1.28 12.76
N TYR A 120 2.05 1.01 13.50
CA TYR A 120 1.97 0.31 14.79
C TYR A 120 1.46 1.22 15.90
N LEU A 121 2.04 2.42 16.06
CA LEU A 121 1.67 3.36 17.12
C LEU A 121 0.40 4.15 16.78
N GLY A 122 0.23 4.51 15.51
CA GLY A 122 -0.91 5.30 15.05
C GLY A 122 -2.21 4.51 14.95
N ALA A 123 -2.16 3.17 14.86
CA ALA A 123 -3.36 2.33 14.91
C ALA A 123 -4.19 2.56 16.18
N GLY A 124 -3.54 2.78 17.33
CA GLY A 124 -4.23 3.06 18.59
C GLY A 124 -4.93 4.43 18.62
N VAL A 125 -4.39 5.42 17.91
CA VAL A 125 -4.98 6.77 17.83
C VAL A 125 -6.11 6.81 16.81
N VAL A 126 -5.91 6.19 15.64
CA VAL A 126 -6.88 6.20 14.55
C VAL A 126 -8.04 5.24 14.80
N SER A 127 -7.87 4.21 15.65
CA SER A 127 -8.98 3.32 16.03
C SER A 127 -10.12 4.05 16.75
N GLY A 128 -9.87 5.21 17.36
CA GLY A 128 -10.89 6.07 17.96
C GLY A 128 -11.55 7.05 16.99
N TRP A 129 -11.12 7.11 15.73
CA TRP A 129 -11.67 8.05 14.74
C TRP A 129 -12.97 7.54 14.14
N SER A 130 -13.88 8.47 13.82
CA SER A 130 -15.07 8.11 13.05
C SER A 130 -14.69 7.62 11.65
N ARG A 131 -15.48 6.67 11.11
CA ARG A 131 -15.33 6.15 9.74
C ARG A 131 -15.24 7.26 8.70
N ARG A 132 -16.01 8.34 8.86
CA ARG A 132 -15.97 9.52 7.98
C ARG A 132 -14.64 10.25 8.06
N GLY A 133 -14.08 10.42 9.26
CA GLY A 133 -12.78 11.06 9.45
C GLY A 133 -11.66 10.32 8.72
N VAL A 134 -11.64 8.99 8.84
CA VAL A 134 -10.68 8.13 8.15
C VAL A 134 -10.87 8.19 6.63
N GLN A 135 -12.11 8.13 6.16
CA GLN A 135 -12.43 8.22 4.72
C GLN A 135 -12.03 9.57 4.12
N LEU A 136 -12.26 10.67 4.84
CA LEU A 136 -11.83 12.00 4.41
C LEU A 136 -10.31 12.13 4.41
N GLY A 137 -9.62 11.60 5.41
CA GLY A 137 -8.15 11.59 5.47
C GLY A 137 -7.54 10.80 4.30
N MET A 138 -8.02 9.56 4.09
CA MET A 138 -7.57 8.71 2.99
C MET A 138 -7.93 9.29 1.63
N GLY A 139 -9.17 9.75 1.44
CA GLY A 139 -9.63 10.38 0.20
C GLY A 139 -8.86 11.66 -0.12
N GLY A 140 -8.60 12.50 0.88
CA GLY A 140 -7.78 13.71 0.72
C GLY A 140 -6.35 13.39 0.28
N ALA A 141 -5.73 12.36 0.86
CA ALA A 141 -4.41 11.90 0.43
C ALA A 141 -4.42 11.43 -1.04
N LEU A 142 -5.46 10.73 -1.48
CA LEU A 142 -5.61 10.29 -2.87
C LEU A 142 -5.79 11.45 -3.84
N VAL A 143 -6.61 12.45 -3.48
CA VAL A 143 -6.79 13.66 -4.30
C VAL A 143 -5.46 14.41 -4.42
N ALA A 144 -4.72 14.57 -3.32
CA ALA A 144 -3.39 15.17 -3.35
C ALA A 144 -2.43 14.41 -4.26
N ALA A 145 -2.37 13.08 -4.13
CA ALA A 145 -1.54 12.23 -5.00
C ALA A 145 -1.94 12.33 -6.48
N ALA A 146 -3.24 12.32 -6.79
CA ALA A 146 -3.75 12.45 -8.15
C ALA A 146 -3.42 13.83 -8.76
N LEU A 147 -3.54 14.91 -7.97
CA LEU A 147 -3.15 16.26 -8.40
C LEU A 147 -1.65 16.37 -8.65
N LEU A 148 -0.82 15.86 -7.75
CA LEU A 148 0.64 15.83 -7.94
C LEU A 148 1.02 15.03 -9.19
N MET A 149 0.40 13.88 -9.42
CA MET A 149 0.57 13.09 -10.63
C MET A 149 0.18 13.88 -11.88
N LEU A 150 -0.98 14.52 -11.89
CA LEU A 150 -1.46 15.31 -13.03
C LEU A 150 -0.50 16.46 -13.34
N LEU A 151 -0.06 17.19 -12.32
CA LEU A 151 0.89 18.30 -12.48
C LEU A 151 2.26 17.81 -12.97
N SER A 152 2.71 16.64 -12.52
CA SER A 152 3.92 15.98 -13.03
C SER A 152 3.80 15.66 -14.52
N GLN A 153 2.70 15.05 -14.95
CA GLN A 153 2.46 14.71 -16.36
C GLN A 153 2.31 15.94 -17.26
N LEU A 154 1.80 17.05 -16.72
CA LEU A 154 1.71 18.34 -17.43
C LEU A 154 3.05 19.10 -17.45
N ASN A 155 4.16 18.51 -16.97
CA ASN A 155 5.46 19.16 -16.79
C ASN A 155 5.37 20.49 -16.00
N ARG A 156 4.38 20.61 -15.11
CA ARG A 156 4.16 21.79 -14.25
C ARG A 156 4.93 21.68 -12.93
N LEU A 157 5.42 20.49 -12.60
CA LEU A 157 6.37 20.28 -11.51
C LEU A 157 7.78 20.19 -12.08
N PRO A 158 8.80 20.74 -11.39
CA PRO A 158 10.19 20.49 -11.77
C PRO A 158 10.39 18.97 -11.79
N GLY A 159 10.80 18.44 -12.95
CA GLY A 159 11.05 17.01 -13.15
C GLY A 159 11.93 16.50 -11.99
N GLY A 160 11.49 15.40 -11.36
CA GLY A 160 11.96 14.91 -10.06
C GLY A 160 13.41 15.30 -9.75
N GLY A 161 13.57 16.07 -8.66
CA GLY A 161 14.82 16.76 -8.35
C GLY A 161 16.04 15.85 -8.32
N GLU A 162 17.21 16.41 -8.61
CA GLU A 162 18.54 15.78 -8.52
C GLU A 162 18.82 15.08 -7.18
N LEU A 163 18.00 15.36 -6.16
CA LEU A 163 18.07 14.81 -4.82
C LEU A 163 17.45 13.41 -4.77
N LEU A 164 18.18 12.43 -5.31
CA LEU A 164 17.96 11.00 -5.07
C LEU A 164 18.19 10.59 -3.60
N ARG A 165 18.66 11.55 -2.79
CA ARG A 165 18.77 11.50 -1.33
C ARG A 165 17.96 12.65 -0.75
N VAL A 166 17.00 12.32 0.11
CA VAL A 166 16.17 13.33 0.79
C VAL A 166 16.84 13.63 2.13
N GLU A 167 17.28 14.86 2.35
CA GLU A 167 17.98 15.28 3.56
C GLU A 167 17.27 16.42 4.30
N GLY A 168 17.65 16.61 5.57
CA GLY A 168 17.23 17.73 6.39
C GLY A 168 15.71 17.80 6.58
N THR A 169 15.14 18.98 6.36
CA THR A 169 13.71 19.27 6.57
C THR A 169 12.80 18.45 5.65
N HIS A 170 13.22 18.20 4.41
CA HIS A 170 12.44 17.40 3.45
C HIS A 170 12.28 15.95 3.93
N LEU A 171 13.32 15.38 4.54
CA LEU A 171 13.27 14.03 5.09
C LEU A 171 12.32 13.96 6.28
N GLY A 172 12.37 14.96 7.16
CA GLY A 172 11.46 15.07 8.30
C GLY A 172 10.00 15.15 7.87
N VAL A 173 9.68 15.97 6.86
CA VAL A 173 8.32 16.09 6.31
C VAL A 173 7.87 14.79 5.67
N ALA A 174 8.74 14.13 4.88
CA ALA A 174 8.43 12.85 4.25
C ALA A 174 8.15 11.75 5.28
N MET A 175 8.96 11.68 6.35
CA MET A 175 8.74 10.76 7.46
C MET A 175 7.44 11.07 8.21
N ALA A 176 7.16 12.33 8.54
CA ALA A 176 5.91 12.71 9.19
C ALA A 176 4.67 12.33 8.34
N ALA A 177 4.73 12.58 7.04
CA ALA A 177 3.67 12.19 6.12
C ALA A 177 3.49 10.65 6.08
N LEU A 178 4.58 9.89 5.96
CA LEU A 178 4.54 8.43 5.96
C LEU A 178 4.07 7.83 7.28
N TYR A 179 4.45 8.43 8.40
CA TYR A 179 3.97 8.06 9.73
C TYR A 179 2.44 8.22 9.80
N MET A 180 1.92 9.38 9.40
CA MET A 180 0.47 9.66 9.39
C MET A 180 -0.28 8.73 8.43
N LEU A 181 0.24 8.52 7.22
CA LEU A 181 -0.35 7.59 6.26
C LEU A 181 -0.32 6.15 6.78
N GLY A 182 0.76 5.75 7.47
CA GLY A 182 0.87 4.47 8.16
C GLY A 182 -0.21 4.30 9.22
N ALA A 183 -0.42 5.31 10.06
CA ALA A 183 -1.43 5.32 11.11
C ALA A 183 -2.86 5.09 10.55
N MET A 184 -3.17 5.72 9.42
CA MET A 184 -4.51 5.64 8.82
C MET A 184 -4.88 4.26 8.25
N ARG A 185 -3.90 3.42 7.92
CA ARG A 185 -4.13 2.11 7.29
C ARG A 185 -4.80 1.07 8.21
N PHE A 186 -4.73 1.25 9.52
CA PHE A 186 -5.27 0.30 10.52
C PHE A 186 -6.52 0.82 11.25
N ALA A 187 -7.17 1.84 10.69
CA ALA A 187 -8.44 2.32 11.22
C ALA A 187 -9.49 1.19 11.19
N ARG A 188 -10.05 0.88 12.37
CA ARG A 188 -11.12 -0.10 12.51
C ARG A 188 -12.36 0.42 11.77
N ALA A 189 -12.77 -0.28 10.72
CA ALA A 189 -14.05 -0.05 10.07
C ALA A 189 -15.09 -0.95 10.76
N ASP A 190 -15.41 -0.62 12.01
CA ASP A 190 -16.61 -1.15 12.67
C ASP A 190 -17.84 -0.37 12.17
#